data_AF-A0A7V5Q2F9-F1
#
_entry.id   AF-A0A7V5Q2F9-F1
#
_cell.length_a   1.000
_cell.length_b   1.000
_cell.length_c   1.000
_cell.angle_alpha   90.00
_cell.angle_beta   90.00
_cell.angle_gamma   90.00
#
_symmetry.space_group_name_H-M   'P 1'
#
loop_
_entity.id
_entity.type
_entity.pdbx_description
1 polymer ?
#
loop_
_entity_poly.entity_id
_entity_poly.type
_entity_poly.pdbx_seq_one_letter_code
_entity_poly.pdbx_strand_id
1 'polypeptide(L)' 'SIRTSRYRYTEWGEDGSLGKELYDHDSDPAEMHNLAGNAKVAKIEAELAKELHFRIERARRAPKGVRQLKAR' A
#
# COMPACT_ATOMS: atom_id res chain seq x y z
N SER A 1 -1.37 -2.99 -2.86
CA SER A 1 -0.63 -1.77 -3.25
C SER A 1 -1.60 -0.65 -3.57
N ILE A 2 -1.11 0.59 -3.59
CA ILE A 2 -1.83 1.80 -4.00
C ILE A 2 -0.91 2.63 -4.92
N ARG A 3 -1.51 3.32 -5.90
CA ARG A 3 -0.79 4.23 -6.81
C ARG A 3 -1.50 5.57 -6.84
N THR A 4 -0.73 6.65 -6.72
CA THR A 4 -1.15 8.03 -6.95
C THR A 4 -0.54 8.53 -8.26
N SER A 5 -0.73 9.81 -8.60
CA SER A 5 -0.07 10.41 -9.76
C SER A 5 1.46 10.37 -9.64
N ARG A 6 2.00 10.47 -8.41
CA ARG A 6 3.44 10.56 -8.16
C ARG A 6 4.04 9.33 -7.50
N TYR A 7 3.32 8.64 -6.62
CA TYR A 7 3.89 7.57 -5.81
C TYR A 7 3.22 6.22 -6.06
N ARG A 8 4.01 5.14 -6.05
CA ARG A 8 3.53 3.78 -5.85
C ARG A 8 3.93 3.31 -4.47
N TYR A 9 2.98 2.76 -3.71
CA TYR A 9 3.23 2.13 -2.43
C TYR A 9 2.71 0.68 -2.41
N THR A 10 3.54 -0.26 -1.99
CA THR A 10 3.21 -1.69 -1.87
C THR A 10 3.55 -2.17 -0.47
N GLU A 11 2.69 -3.00 0.09
CA GLU A 11 2.91 -3.73 1.35
C GLU A 11 2.59 -5.20 1.13
N TRP A 12 3.30 -6.06 1.84
CA TRP A 12 3.00 -7.49 1.92
C TRP A 12 2.82 -7.94 3.36
N GLY A 13 1.96 -8.93 3.58
CA GLY A 13 1.56 -9.37 4.91
C GLY A 13 0.55 -8.45 5.57
N GLU A 14 0.13 -8.81 6.79
CA GLU A 14 -0.70 -7.94 7.62
C GLU A 14 0.11 -6.70 8.01
N ASP A 15 -0.43 -5.52 7.71
CA ASP A 15 0.17 -4.20 7.98
C ASP A 15 1.63 -4.01 7.49
N GLY A 16 2.00 -4.70 6.40
CA GLY A 16 3.34 -4.63 5.82
C GLY A 16 4.40 -5.46 6.57
N SER A 17 3.98 -6.41 7.39
CA SER A 17 4.87 -7.30 8.17
C SER A 17 5.85 -8.13 7.35
N LEU A 18 5.59 -8.33 6.06
CA LEU A 18 6.48 -9.05 5.14
C LEU A 18 7.28 -8.12 4.22
N GLY A 19 7.19 -6.81 4.42
CA GLY A 19 7.95 -5.81 3.69
C GLY A 19 7.09 -4.72 3.08
N LYS A 20 7.78 -3.66 2.65
CA LYS A 20 7.21 -2.44 2.10
C LYS A 20 8.07 -1.90 0.96
N GLU A 21 7.41 -1.31 -0.03
CA GLU A 21 8.03 -0.59 -1.13
C GLU A 21 7.36 0.75 -1.35
N LEU A 22 8.16 1.79 -1.59
CA LEU A 22 7.70 3.13 -1.97
C LEU A 22 8.55 3.66 -3.12
N TYR A 23 7.94 4.01 -4.24
CA TYR A 23 8.62 4.58 -5.41
C TYR A 23 8.05 5.96 -5.74
N ASP A 24 8.93 6.91 -6.09
CA ASP A 24 8.57 8.24 -6.59
C ASP A 24 8.73 8.27 -8.11
N HIS A 25 7.62 8.18 -8.84
CA HIS A 25 7.62 8.14 -10.31
C HIS A 25 8.13 9.43 -10.96
N ASP A 26 8.16 10.54 -10.24
CA ASP A 26 8.67 11.81 -10.78
C ASP A 26 10.19 11.76 -10.91
N SER A 27 10.89 11.25 -9.90
CA SER A 27 12.35 11.11 -9.89
C SER A 27 12.85 9.74 -10.36
N ASP A 28 12.01 8.71 -10.29
CA ASP A 28 12.34 7.32 -10.60
C ASP A 28 11.20 6.64 -11.40
N PRO A 29 10.98 7.03 -12.68
CA PRO A 29 9.90 6.49 -13.50
C PRO A 29 9.98 4.97 -13.69
N ALA A 30 11.20 4.40 -13.59
CA ALA A 30 11.47 2.98 -13.74
C ALA A 30 11.31 2.18 -12.43
N GLU A 31 10.96 2.82 -11.31
CA GLU A 31 10.75 2.17 -9.99
C GLU A 31 11.97 1.31 -9.54
N MET A 32 13.18 1.82 -9.73
CA MET A 32 14.43 1.12 -9.40
C MET A 32 14.90 1.36 -7.96
N HIS A 33 14.40 2.40 -7.30
CA HIS A 33 14.87 2.84 -5.99
C HIS A 33 13.76 2.78 -4.95
N ASN A 34 13.76 1.71 -4.13
CA ASN A 34 12.82 1.62 -3.02
C ASN A 34 13.16 2.66 -1.94
N LEU A 35 12.20 3.54 -1.64
CA LEU A 35 12.29 4.62 -0.65
C LEU A 35 11.62 4.26 0.69
N ALA A 36 11.05 3.07 0.84
CA ALA A 36 10.39 2.68 2.09
C ALA A 36 11.36 2.74 3.28
N GLY A 37 10.90 3.29 4.41
CA GLY A 37 11.71 3.50 5.61
C GLY A 37 12.65 4.70 5.56
N ASN A 38 12.73 5.43 4.43
CA ASN A 38 13.54 6.63 4.35
C ASN A 38 12.85 7.82 5.05
N ALA A 39 13.55 8.44 6.00
CA ALA A 39 13.04 9.55 6.81
C ALA A 39 12.51 10.72 5.98
N LYS A 40 13.06 10.96 4.77
CA LYS A 40 12.63 12.06 3.88
C LYS A 40 11.20 11.87 3.35
N VAL A 41 10.73 10.63 3.24
CA VAL A 41 9.41 10.29 2.69
C VAL A 41 8.50 9.63 3.73
N ALA A 42 8.91 9.56 4.99
CA ALA A 42 8.17 8.89 6.06
C ALA A 42 6.71 9.39 6.20
N LYS A 43 6.48 10.69 5.99
CA LYS A 43 5.12 11.25 6.01
C LYS A 43 4.27 10.71 4.87
N ILE A 44 4.81 10.65 3.65
CA ILE A 44 4.12 10.12 2.47
C ILE A 44 3.86 8.62 2.63
N GLU A 45 4.85 7.87 3.13
CA GLU A 45 4.69 6.44 3.43
C GLU A 45 3.52 6.21 4.40
N ALA A 46 3.46 6.95 5.52
CA ALA A 46 2.41 6.82 6.51
C ALA A 46 1.01 7.18 5.95
N GLU A 47 0.92 8.22 5.13
CA GLU A 47 -0.34 8.62 4.49
C GLU A 47 -0.84 7.55 3.50
N LEU A 48 0.06 7.01 2.68
CA LEU A 48 -0.28 5.96 1.70
C LEU A 48 -0.62 4.63 2.39
N ALA A 49 0.08 4.26 3.46
CA ALA A 49 -0.24 3.09 4.27
C ALA A 49 -1.64 3.18 4.87
N LYS A 50 -1.98 4.32 5.49
CA LYS A 50 -3.31 4.57 6.05
C LYS A 50 -4.42 4.44 5.00
N GLU A 51 -4.23 5.04 3.82
CA GLU A 51 -5.21 4.94 2.73
C GLU A 51 -5.32 3.50 2.19
N LEU A 52 -4.20 2.78 2.05
CA LEU A 52 -4.20 1.38 1.63
C LEU A 52 -4.96 0.49 2.61
N HIS A 53 -4.70 0.62 3.92
CA HIS A 53 -5.39 -0.14 4.96
C HIS A 53 -6.89 0.15 4.97
N PHE A 54 -7.27 1.42 4.84
CA PHE A 54 -8.69 1.79 4.73
C PHE A 54 -9.39 1.12 3.54
N ARG A 55 -8.73 1.07 2.37
CA ARG A 55 -9.28 0.39 1.19
C ARG A 55 -9.38 -1.12 1.38
N ILE A 56 -8.37 -1.74 1.99
CA ILE A 56 -8.38 -3.17 2.32
C ILE A 56 -9.55 -3.49 3.24
N GLU A 57 -9.74 -2.73 4.32
CA GLU A 57 -10.83 -2.93 5.27
C GLU A 57 -12.21 -2.76 4.62
N ARG A 58 -12.36 -1.77 3.74
CA ARG A 58 -13.60 -1.61 2.97
C ARG A 58 -13.84 -2.78 2.03
N ALA A 59 -12.81 -3.30 1.36
CA ALA A 59 -12.92 -4.43 0.43
C ALA A 59 -13.17 -5.77 1.14
N ARG A 60 -12.74 -5.91 2.40
CA ARG A 60 -13.01 -7.08 3.26
C ARG A 60 -14.47 -7.17 3.72
N ARG A 61 -15.25 -6.10 3.59
CA ARG A 61 -16.68 -6.12 3.94
C ARG A 61 -17.46 -6.85 2.84
N ALA A 62 -17.97 -8.04 3.18
CA ALA A 62 -18.78 -8.82 2.25
C ALA A 62 -20.03 -8.03 1.77
N PRO A 63 -20.29 -7.94 0.45
CA PRO A 63 -21.52 -7.35 -0.05
C PRO A 63 -22.72 -8.21 0.35
N LYS A 64 -23.88 -7.56 0.53
CA LYS A 64 -25.14 -8.27 0.86
C LYS A 64 -25.41 -9.35 -0.19
N GLY A 65 -25.66 -10.57 0.27
CA GLY A 65 -25.99 -11.72 -0.60
C GLY A 65 -24.79 -12.51 -1.14
N VAL A 66 -23.55 -12.18 -0.78
CA VAL A 66 -22.36 -12.93 -1.19
C VAL A 66 -21.58 -13.42 0.03
N ARG A 67 -21.20 -14.70 0.04
CA ARG A 67 -20.38 -15.29 1.12
C ARG A 67 -18.90 -15.20 0.76
N GLN A 68 -18.14 -14.40 1.50
CA GLN A 68 -16.69 -14.34 1.37
C GLN A 68 -16.05 -15.54 2.08
N LEU A 69 -15.34 -16.38 1.33
CA LEU A 69 -14.58 -17.50 1.89
C LEU A 69 -13.28 -16.96 2.46
N LYS A 70 -13.06 -17.09 3.76
CA LYS A 70 -11.77 -16.79 4.38
C LYS A 70 -10.80 -17.91 3.99
N ALA A 71 -9.68 -17.57 3.35
CA ALA A 71 -8.56 -18.49 3.21
C ALA A 71 -8.03 -18.83 4.61
N ARG A 72 -7.76 -20.12 4.83
CA ARG A 72 -7.15 -20.64 6.06
C ARG A 72 -5.66 -20.32 6.11
#